data_AF-G0N440-F1
#
_entry.id   AF-G0N440-F1
#
_cell.length_a   1.000
_cell.length_b   1.000
_cell.length_c   1.000
_cell.angle_alpha   90.00
_cell.angle_beta   90.00
_cell.angle_gamma   90.00
#
_symmetry.space_group_name_H-M   'P 1'
#
loop_
_entity.id
_entity.type
_entity.pdbx_description
1 polymer ?
#
loop_
_entity_poly.entity_id
_entity_poly.type
_entity_poly.pdbx_seq_one_letter_code
_entity_poly.pdbx_strand_id
1 'polypeptide(L)'
;MELVHEIAIDPNFQIPDVPANALQRCVRETMHRAYYNQLRRDLAKDPPELEFCFGFLMELKAMILDDILTAQHTRLKGEINTMLDEPKLREKLAENTLDVMEVMKYIIDLCSRLCSPVRDDKVAELRTKDDLIDLFQGTMDLLELMKNDLTNYQINQNRTAIEEYSAKREYEMFQKSLSENPNGCNLTREWLKAAYDELFASTEDSDEPGSSAKKEKREDEETKKALVDTTSRGYVKLVQVDEYPGFPETLKIDRLKIELLAEKFLQIVMCASSVFVTCNVAGKQISESPDFKKTLKDHLVAITNNTDEERIKADLEKIGEQCVKESQESAEKLGLEWSIEKTTSIRNQINALLNLENPIRKLVHQRVSTFVEEMLRSPTSVPHRLLPGLSVIQSELCAFTSKFLRLCVHNRKTFYAMYSSLILEFQGHAPSTHAIYRPDSPSSMPGPSSSAPGPSSSSAN
;
A
#
# COMPACT_ATOMS: atom_id res chain seq x y z
N MET A 1 -4.32 13.14 10.16
CA MET A 1 -2.92 12.98 9.75
C MET A 1 -2.72 11.60 9.19
N GLU A 2 -3.01 10.56 9.98
CA GLU A 2 -2.90 9.15 9.57
C GLU A 2 -3.59 8.86 8.23
N LEU A 3 -4.86 9.25 8.03
CA LEU A 3 -5.53 9.02 6.74
C LEU A 3 -4.86 9.69 5.53
N VAL A 4 -4.37 10.92 5.69
CA VAL A 4 -3.70 11.66 4.60
C VAL A 4 -2.36 10.98 4.25
N HIS A 5 -1.64 10.54 5.28
CA HIS A 5 -0.40 9.77 5.17
C HIS A 5 -0.63 8.42 4.48
N GLU A 6 -1.68 7.68 4.86
CA GLU A 6 -2.05 6.42 4.21
C GLU A 6 -2.36 6.62 2.72
N ILE A 7 -3.11 7.67 2.36
CA ILE A 7 -3.43 7.98 0.96
C ILE A 7 -2.17 8.36 0.18
N ALA A 8 -1.23 9.08 0.80
CA ALA A 8 0.02 9.50 0.16
C ALA A 8 0.95 8.32 -0.13
N ILE A 9 1.01 7.33 0.76
CA ILE A 9 1.93 6.19 0.65
C ILE A 9 1.35 5.04 -0.16
N ASP A 10 0.04 4.84 -0.12
CA ASP A 10 -0.62 3.78 -0.89
C ASP A 10 -1.27 4.32 -2.18
N PRO A 11 -0.61 4.18 -3.36
CA PRO A 11 -1.21 4.53 -4.64
C PRO A 11 -2.39 3.63 -5.04
N ASN A 12 -2.64 2.54 -4.33
CA ASN A 12 -3.85 1.74 -4.53
C ASN A 12 -4.91 2.04 -3.48
N PHE A 13 -4.72 3.06 -2.63
CA PHE A 13 -5.70 3.45 -1.64
C PHE A 13 -7.03 3.73 -2.32
N GLN A 14 -8.04 3.00 -1.88
CA GLN A 14 -9.42 3.15 -2.30
C GLN A 14 -10.33 2.92 -1.11
N ILE A 15 -11.40 3.71 -1.03
CA ILE A 15 -12.53 3.42 -0.16
C ILE A 15 -13.24 2.19 -0.73
N PRO A 16 -13.32 1.09 0.02
CA PRO A 16 -13.93 -0.13 -0.46
C PRO A 16 -15.46 0.00 -0.51
N ASP A 17 -16.09 -0.69 -1.46
CA ASP A 17 -17.55 -0.81 -1.57
C ASP A 17 -18.19 -1.39 -0.30
N VAL A 18 -17.47 -2.29 0.37
CA VAL A 18 -17.92 -2.93 1.61
C VAL A 18 -16.99 -2.51 2.75
N PRO A 19 -17.52 -2.04 3.90
CA PRO A 19 -16.71 -1.75 5.07
C PRO A 19 -15.83 -2.96 5.43
N ALA A 20 -14.52 -2.72 5.58
CA ALA A 20 -13.56 -3.76 5.93
C ALA A 20 -13.83 -4.32 7.35
N ASN A 21 -14.33 -3.49 8.26
CA ASN A 21 -14.61 -3.87 9.64
C ASN A 21 -15.96 -4.59 9.75
N ALA A 22 -15.93 -5.84 10.23
CA ALA A 22 -17.10 -6.67 10.45
C ALA A 22 -18.11 -6.06 11.44
N LEU A 23 -17.63 -5.34 12.47
CA LEU A 23 -18.50 -4.65 13.42
C LEU A 23 -19.24 -3.49 12.75
N GLN A 24 -18.52 -2.67 11.98
CA GLN A 24 -19.12 -1.55 11.24
C GLN A 24 -20.17 -2.05 10.25
N ARG A 25 -19.88 -3.17 9.57
CA ARG A 25 -20.83 -3.84 8.68
C ARG A 25 -22.08 -4.30 9.44
N CYS A 26 -21.92 -4.99 10.56
CA CYS A 26 -23.02 -5.49 11.38
C CYS A 26 -23.89 -4.35 11.93
N VAL A 27 -23.28 -3.26 12.40
CA VAL A 27 -23.99 -2.07 12.89
C VAL A 27 -24.82 -1.45 11.76
N ARG A 28 -24.21 -1.24 10.58
CA ARG A 28 -24.90 -0.70 9.40
C ARG A 28 -26.09 -1.58 8.98
N GLU A 29 -25.87 -2.88 8.84
CA GLU A 29 -26.92 -3.83 8.46
C GLU A 29 -28.07 -3.87 9.47
N THR A 30 -27.76 -3.79 10.77
CA THR A 30 -28.77 -3.79 11.84
C THR A 30 -29.61 -2.50 11.80
N MET A 31 -28.96 -1.34 11.62
CA MET A 31 -29.66 -0.06 11.48
C MET A 31 -30.55 -0.03 10.25
N HIS A 32 -30.02 -0.42 9.09
CA HIS A 32 -30.77 -0.46 7.82
C HIS A 32 -31.97 -1.41 7.94
N ARG A 33 -31.78 -2.59 8.55
CA ARG A 33 -32.88 -3.54 8.78
C ARG A 33 -33.98 -2.97 9.67
N ALA A 34 -33.62 -2.31 10.76
CA ALA A 34 -34.61 -1.68 11.64
C ALA A 34 -35.41 -0.60 10.90
N TYR A 35 -34.72 0.20 10.08
CA TYR A 35 -35.30 1.24 9.25
C TYR A 35 -36.31 0.67 8.23
N TYR A 36 -35.91 -0.30 7.41
CA TYR A 36 -36.80 -0.92 6.41
C TYR A 36 -37.94 -1.72 7.05
N ASN A 37 -37.75 -2.27 8.25
CA ASN A 37 -38.84 -2.89 9.00
C ASN A 37 -39.90 -1.88 9.42
N GLN A 38 -39.53 -0.64 9.70
CA GLN A 38 -40.50 0.41 9.99
C GLN A 38 -41.28 0.81 8.73
N LEU A 39 -40.59 1.02 7.60
CA LEU A 39 -41.23 1.22 6.28
C LEU A 39 -42.26 0.13 5.96
N ARG A 40 -41.90 -1.15 6.16
CA ARG A 40 -42.83 -2.28 5.94
C ARG A 40 -44.10 -2.16 6.77
N ARG A 41 -43.99 -1.78 8.04
CA ARG A 41 -45.14 -1.67 8.94
C ARG A 41 -46.05 -0.54 8.52
N ASP A 42 -45.48 0.61 8.15
CA ASP A 42 -46.25 1.80 7.79
C ASP A 42 -46.97 1.63 6.45
N LEU A 43 -46.31 0.97 5.47
CA LEU A 43 -46.92 0.62 4.19
C LEU A 43 -47.99 -0.48 4.29
N ALA A 44 -47.93 -1.34 5.31
CA ALA A 44 -48.91 -2.41 5.52
C ALA A 44 -50.20 -1.94 6.23
N LYS A 45 -50.26 -0.68 6.70
CA LYS A 45 -51.48 -0.08 7.27
C LYS A 45 -52.53 0.20 6.19
N ASP A 46 -53.78 0.31 6.60
CA ASP A 46 -54.91 0.67 5.71
C ASP A 46 -55.64 1.92 6.25
N PRO A 47 -55.49 3.10 5.62
CA PRO A 47 -54.65 3.37 4.45
C PRO A 47 -53.14 3.40 4.80
N PRO A 48 -52.24 3.18 3.82
CA PRO A 48 -50.79 3.24 4.04
C PRO A 48 -50.32 4.59 4.59
N GLU A 49 -49.39 4.57 5.55
CA GLU A 49 -48.77 5.78 6.07
C GLU A 49 -47.51 6.13 5.27
N LEU A 50 -47.53 7.27 4.57
CA LEU A 50 -46.47 7.66 3.62
C LEU A 50 -45.45 8.67 4.18
N GLU A 51 -45.62 9.19 5.40
CA GLU A 51 -44.74 10.22 5.97
C GLU A 51 -43.27 9.75 6.05
N PHE A 52 -43.06 8.49 6.44
CA PHE A 52 -41.71 7.94 6.53
C PHE A 52 -41.09 7.68 5.13
N CYS A 53 -41.91 7.31 4.14
CA CYS A 53 -41.47 7.23 2.74
C CYS A 53 -41.08 8.60 2.20
N PHE A 54 -41.85 9.64 2.53
CA PHE A 54 -41.54 11.02 2.16
C PHE A 54 -40.19 11.48 2.73
N GLY A 55 -39.93 11.19 4.01
CA GLY A 55 -38.64 11.46 4.64
C GLY A 55 -37.48 10.80 3.89
N PHE A 56 -37.64 9.55 3.48
CA PHE A 56 -36.62 8.84 2.71
C PHE A 56 -36.38 9.45 1.32
N LEU A 57 -37.43 9.86 0.61
CA LEU A 57 -37.28 10.58 -0.67
C LEU A 57 -36.44 11.85 -0.52
N MET A 58 -36.65 12.58 0.59
CA MET A 58 -35.88 13.79 0.87
C MET A 58 -34.44 13.47 1.26
N GLU A 59 -34.21 12.36 1.95
CA GLU A 59 -32.86 11.86 2.24
C GLU A 59 -32.10 11.48 0.96
N LEU A 60 -32.73 10.75 0.04
CA LEU A 60 -32.17 10.45 -1.28
C LEU A 60 -31.83 11.72 -2.07
N LYS A 61 -32.75 12.70 -2.08
CA LYS A 61 -32.52 14.01 -2.70
C LYS A 61 -31.31 14.70 -2.09
N ALA A 62 -31.23 14.77 -0.76
CA ALA A 62 -30.13 15.41 -0.06
C ALA A 62 -28.79 14.73 -0.38
N MET A 63 -28.74 13.39 -0.36
CA MET A 63 -27.53 12.65 -0.71
C MET A 63 -27.05 12.95 -2.14
N ILE A 64 -27.97 13.03 -3.11
CA ILE A 64 -27.60 13.41 -4.48
C ILE A 64 -27.06 14.85 -4.53
N LEU A 65 -27.73 15.80 -3.89
CA LEU A 65 -27.35 17.22 -3.95
C LEU A 65 -26.04 17.52 -3.21
N ASP A 66 -25.79 16.85 -2.09
CA ASP A 66 -24.73 17.21 -1.15
C ASP A 66 -23.52 16.27 -1.24
N ASP A 67 -23.74 14.97 -1.41
CA ASP A 67 -22.65 13.98 -1.46
C ASP A 67 -22.17 13.67 -2.90
N ILE A 68 -23.09 13.66 -3.87
CA ILE A 68 -22.76 13.29 -5.27
C ILE A 68 -22.42 14.51 -6.12
N LEU A 69 -23.20 15.60 -6.00
CA LEU A 69 -23.03 16.77 -6.86
C LEU A 69 -22.08 17.82 -6.26
N THR A 70 -21.00 18.08 -6.98
CA THR A 70 -20.09 19.22 -6.69
C THR A 70 -20.76 20.59 -6.90
N ALA A 71 -20.14 21.65 -6.38
CA ALA A 71 -20.60 23.03 -6.54
C ALA A 71 -20.72 23.51 -8.00
N GLN A 72 -20.10 22.81 -8.95
CA GLN A 72 -20.11 23.16 -10.37
C GLN A 72 -21.43 22.78 -11.07
N HIS A 73 -22.24 21.89 -10.47
CA HIS A 73 -23.46 21.36 -11.07
C HIS A 73 -24.71 22.27 -10.88
N THR A 74 -24.57 23.60 -10.93
CA THR A 74 -25.63 24.55 -10.58
C THR A 74 -26.93 24.32 -11.35
N ARG A 75 -26.85 24.05 -12.65
CA ARG A 75 -28.02 23.77 -13.50
C ARG A 75 -28.77 22.51 -13.07
N LEU A 76 -28.03 21.42 -12.85
CA LEU A 76 -28.60 20.14 -12.46
C LEU A 76 -29.17 20.20 -11.03
N LYS A 77 -28.49 20.89 -10.10
CA LYS A 77 -29.05 21.16 -8.77
C LYS A 77 -30.37 21.93 -8.85
N GLY A 78 -30.50 22.88 -9.77
CA GLY A 78 -31.75 23.61 -10.02
C GLY A 78 -32.88 22.72 -10.56
N GLU A 79 -32.58 21.86 -11.55
CA GLU A 79 -33.51 20.85 -12.08
C GLU A 79 -34.03 19.92 -10.99
N ILE A 80 -33.11 19.34 -10.19
CA ILE A 80 -33.46 18.43 -9.09
C ILE A 80 -34.32 19.12 -8.05
N ASN A 81 -33.99 20.34 -7.64
CA ASN A 81 -34.78 21.08 -6.66
C ASN A 81 -36.18 21.45 -7.17
N THR A 82 -36.35 21.59 -8.49
CA THR A 82 -37.66 21.86 -9.10
C THR A 82 -38.50 20.59 -9.20
N MET A 83 -37.91 19.46 -9.59
CA MET A 83 -38.61 18.19 -9.75
C MET A 83 -38.90 17.50 -8.41
N LEU A 84 -37.98 17.61 -7.45
CA LEU A 84 -38.12 17.10 -6.08
C LEU A 84 -38.36 18.26 -5.10
N ASP A 85 -39.29 19.17 -5.43
CA ASP A 85 -39.66 20.32 -4.63
C ASP A 85 -40.41 19.86 -3.36
N GLU A 86 -39.76 20.02 -2.20
CA GLU A 86 -40.28 19.49 -0.92
C GLU A 86 -41.64 20.08 -0.54
N PRO A 87 -41.86 21.42 -0.56
CA PRO A 87 -43.19 22.00 -0.35
C PRO A 87 -44.27 21.39 -1.25
N LYS A 88 -44.04 21.28 -2.56
CA LYS A 88 -45.04 20.75 -3.50
C LYS A 88 -45.32 19.27 -3.27
N LEU A 89 -44.29 18.47 -3.01
CA LEU A 89 -44.48 17.05 -2.72
C LEU A 89 -45.20 16.85 -1.38
N ARG A 90 -44.99 17.74 -0.41
CA ARG A 90 -45.68 17.72 0.89
C ARG A 90 -47.15 18.11 0.76
N GLU A 91 -47.49 19.05 -0.13
CA GLU A 91 -48.89 19.34 -0.49
C GLU A 91 -49.56 18.10 -1.10
N LYS A 92 -48.92 17.43 -2.07
CA LYS A 92 -49.42 16.17 -2.67
C LYS A 92 -49.58 15.05 -1.64
N LEU A 93 -48.69 14.98 -0.65
CA LEU A 93 -48.78 14.02 0.45
C LEU A 93 -50.03 14.29 1.32
N ALA A 94 -50.27 15.55 1.69
CA ALA A 94 -51.44 15.94 2.49
C ALA A 94 -52.76 15.70 1.75
N GLU A 95 -52.75 15.84 0.43
CA GLU A 95 -53.90 15.55 -0.45
C GLU A 95 -54.04 14.05 -0.78
N ASN A 96 -53.12 13.20 -0.32
CA ASN A 96 -53.08 11.76 -0.63
C ASN A 96 -52.96 11.45 -2.14
N THR A 97 -52.29 12.33 -2.90
CA THR A 97 -52.10 12.22 -4.36
C THR A 97 -50.64 11.98 -4.77
N LEU A 98 -49.73 11.81 -3.79
CA LEU A 98 -48.30 11.56 -4.04
C LEU A 98 -48.05 10.15 -4.61
N ASP A 99 -47.53 10.07 -5.84
CA ASP A 99 -47.03 8.83 -6.42
C ASP A 99 -45.54 8.63 -6.06
N VAL A 100 -45.30 7.84 -5.01
CA VAL A 100 -43.93 7.52 -4.53
C VAL A 100 -43.15 6.72 -5.58
N MET A 101 -43.81 5.86 -6.36
CA MET A 101 -43.16 5.04 -7.38
C MET A 101 -42.66 5.90 -8.54
N GLU A 102 -43.42 6.89 -8.97
CA GLU A 102 -43.01 7.84 -10.00
C GLU A 102 -41.77 8.64 -9.56
N VAL A 103 -41.78 9.15 -8.33
CA VAL A 103 -40.64 9.90 -7.78
C VAL A 103 -39.40 9.00 -7.67
N MET A 104 -39.54 7.75 -7.23
CA MET A 104 -38.44 6.80 -7.17
C MET A 104 -37.86 6.48 -8.55
N LYS A 105 -38.70 6.29 -9.56
CA LYS A 105 -38.24 6.08 -10.95
C LYS A 105 -37.43 7.26 -11.46
N TYR A 106 -37.85 8.49 -11.16
CA TYR A 106 -37.08 9.69 -11.48
C TYR A 106 -35.72 9.71 -10.78
N ILE A 107 -35.67 9.38 -9.48
CA ILE A 107 -34.40 9.33 -8.73
C ILE A 107 -33.46 8.26 -9.30
N ILE A 108 -33.97 7.08 -9.67
CA ILE A 108 -33.17 6.01 -10.27
C ILE A 108 -32.65 6.42 -11.65
N ASP A 109 -33.46 7.11 -12.46
CA ASP A 109 -33.00 7.68 -13.73
C ASP A 109 -31.89 8.71 -13.52
N LEU A 110 -32.06 9.60 -12.53
CA LEU A 110 -31.03 10.57 -12.17
C LEU A 110 -29.74 9.87 -11.71
N CYS A 111 -29.82 8.82 -10.89
CA CYS A 111 -28.66 8.01 -10.51
C CYS A 111 -27.99 7.40 -11.74
N SER A 112 -28.76 6.88 -12.70
CA SER A 112 -28.23 6.30 -13.93
C SER A 112 -27.46 7.28 -14.81
N ARG A 113 -27.81 8.58 -14.76
CA ARG A 113 -27.10 9.64 -15.48
C ARG A 113 -25.80 10.07 -14.78
N LEU A 114 -25.67 9.78 -13.48
CA LEU A 114 -24.60 10.28 -12.62
C LEU A 114 -23.58 9.22 -12.20
N CYS A 115 -23.98 7.94 -12.16
CA CYS A 115 -23.11 6.87 -11.72
C CYS A 115 -22.03 6.52 -12.75
N SER A 116 -20.95 5.89 -12.28
CA SER A 116 -19.92 5.31 -13.15
C SER A 116 -20.49 4.14 -13.97
N PRO A 117 -20.03 3.90 -15.22
CA PRO A 117 -20.50 2.78 -16.06
C PRO A 117 -20.39 1.40 -15.40
N VAL A 118 -19.47 1.24 -14.44
CA VAL A 118 -19.34 0.00 -13.65
C VAL A 118 -20.58 -0.33 -12.80
N ARG A 119 -21.49 0.64 -12.62
CA ARG A 119 -22.73 0.50 -11.84
C ARG A 119 -23.97 0.29 -12.72
N ASP A 120 -23.83 0.24 -14.05
CA ASP A 120 -24.95 0.11 -14.97
C ASP A 120 -25.78 -1.18 -14.73
N ASP A 121 -25.11 -2.29 -14.40
CA ASP A 121 -25.79 -3.55 -14.05
C ASP A 121 -26.67 -3.42 -12.81
N LYS A 122 -26.22 -2.66 -11.80
CA LYS A 122 -27.00 -2.39 -10.58
C LYS A 122 -28.21 -1.50 -10.89
N VAL A 123 -28.03 -0.48 -11.73
CA VAL A 123 -29.15 0.36 -12.18
C VAL A 123 -30.17 -0.47 -12.95
N ALA A 124 -29.72 -1.35 -13.84
CA ALA A 124 -30.59 -2.24 -14.59
C ALA A 124 -31.38 -3.17 -13.66
N GLU A 125 -30.74 -3.76 -12.64
CA GLU A 125 -31.41 -4.55 -11.60
C GLU A 125 -32.49 -3.73 -10.88
N LEU A 126 -32.19 -2.49 -10.46
CA LEU A 126 -33.17 -1.62 -9.78
C LEU A 126 -34.39 -1.34 -10.64
N ARG A 127 -34.23 -1.14 -11.96
CA ARG A 127 -35.34 -0.88 -12.88
C ARG A 127 -36.30 -2.06 -13.04
N THR A 128 -35.90 -3.26 -12.65
CA THR A 128 -36.76 -4.46 -12.70
C THR A 128 -37.61 -4.67 -11.43
N LYS A 129 -37.35 -3.90 -10.37
CA LYS A 129 -38.04 -4.05 -9.07
C LYS A 129 -39.32 -3.23 -9.04
N ASP A 130 -40.40 -3.86 -8.57
CA ASP A 130 -41.71 -3.22 -8.40
C ASP A 130 -42.05 -2.96 -6.92
N ASP A 131 -41.32 -3.57 -5.98
CA ASP A 131 -41.49 -3.34 -4.55
C ASP A 131 -40.79 -2.05 -4.11
N LEU A 132 -41.52 -1.17 -3.43
CA LEU A 132 -41.02 0.14 -2.97
C LEU A 132 -39.82 0.01 -2.03
N ILE A 133 -39.79 -1.02 -1.19
CA ILE A 133 -38.76 -1.19 -0.16
C ILE A 133 -37.48 -1.69 -0.80
N ASP A 134 -37.59 -2.62 -1.75
CA ASP A 134 -36.45 -3.07 -2.55
C ASP A 134 -35.88 -1.93 -3.41
N LEU A 135 -36.73 -1.04 -3.93
CA LEU A 135 -36.30 0.17 -4.66
C LEU A 135 -35.60 1.17 -3.73
N PHE A 136 -36.15 1.45 -2.56
CA PHE A 136 -35.54 2.33 -1.57
C PHE A 136 -34.18 1.81 -1.12
N GLN A 137 -34.13 0.54 -0.70
CA GLN A 137 -32.90 -0.11 -0.25
C GLN A 137 -31.84 -0.12 -1.35
N GLY A 138 -32.21 -0.58 -2.54
CA GLY A 138 -31.28 -0.68 -3.64
C GLY A 138 -30.79 0.69 -4.15
N THR A 139 -31.61 1.73 -4.07
CA THR A 139 -31.21 3.10 -4.43
C THR A 139 -30.22 3.68 -3.40
N MET A 140 -30.45 3.47 -2.10
CA MET A 140 -29.48 3.87 -1.07
C MET A 140 -28.14 3.15 -1.24
N ASP A 141 -28.18 1.83 -1.45
CA ASP A 141 -26.97 1.04 -1.69
C ASP A 141 -26.22 1.55 -2.93
N LEU A 142 -26.93 1.93 -4.00
CA LEU A 142 -26.33 2.52 -5.20
C LEU A 142 -25.70 3.89 -4.90
N LEU A 143 -26.38 4.77 -4.17
CA LEU A 143 -25.85 6.09 -3.83
C LEU A 143 -24.62 6.01 -2.90
N GLU A 144 -24.60 5.08 -1.93
CA GLU A 144 -23.41 4.82 -1.12
C GLU A 144 -22.21 4.42 -1.99
N LEU A 145 -22.43 3.54 -2.98
CA LEU A 145 -21.39 3.15 -3.93
C LEU A 145 -20.94 4.32 -4.81
N MET A 146 -21.88 5.12 -5.32
CA MET A 146 -21.56 6.32 -6.10
C MET A 146 -20.73 7.33 -5.30
N LYS A 147 -21.00 7.48 -4.00
CA LYS A 147 -20.22 8.33 -3.09
C LYS A 147 -18.79 7.83 -2.94
N ASN A 148 -18.60 6.50 -2.81
CA ASN A 148 -17.27 5.89 -2.78
C ASN A 148 -16.54 6.08 -4.12
N ASP A 149 -17.23 5.88 -5.25
CA ASP A 149 -16.69 6.09 -6.59
C ASP A 149 -16.18 7.53 -6.77
N LEU A 150 -16.98 8.53 -6.39
CA LEU A 150 -16.60 9.93 -6.45
C LEU A 150 -15.41 10.25 -5.53
N THR A 151 -15.40 9.71 -4.32
CA THR A 151 -14.30 9.93 -3.37
C THR A 151 -13.00 9.33 -3.90
N ASN A 152 -13.05 8.11 -4.43
CA ASN A 152 -11.89 7.45 -5.06
C ASN A 152 -11.40 8.22 -6.29
N TYR A 153 -12.32 8.75 -7.11
CA TYR A 153 -11.98 9.63 -8.23
C TYR A 153 -11.25 10.90 -7.75
N GLN A 154 -11.76 11.57 -6.72
CA GLN A 154 -11.16 12.77 -6.16
C GLN A 154 -9.78 12.51 -5.54
N ILE A 155 -9.61 11.39 -4.82
CA ILE A 155 -8.31 10.96 -4.29
C ILE A 155 -7.30 10.78 -5.43
N ASN A 156 -7.70 10.05 -6.49
CA ASN A 156 -6.82 9.81 -7.63
C ASN A 156 -6.46 11.11 -8.37
N GLN A 157 -7.43 12.01 -8.57
CA GLN A 157 -7.20 13.29 -9.24
C GLN A 157 -6.25 14.21 -8.46
N ASN A 158 -6.33 14.20 -7.13
CA ASN A 158 -5.57 15.10 -6.26
C ASN A 158 -4.35 14.46 -5.62
N ARG A 159 -3.98 13.22 -6.01
CA ARG A 159 -2.97 12.43 -5.31
C ARG A 159 -1.63 13.16 -5.11
N THR A 160 -1.10 13.79 -6.15
CA THR A 160 0.17 14.53 -6.05
C THR A 160 0.09 15.66 -5.02
N ALA A 161 -1.02 16.39 -4.97
CA ALA A 161 -1.23 17.44 -3.99
C ALA A 161 -1.38 16.88 -2.56
N ILE A 162 -2.01 15.70 -2.42
CA ILE A 162 -2.13 14.99 -1.13
C ILE A 162 -0.74 14.55 -0.64
N GLU A 163 0.09 13.99 -1.51
CA GLU A 163 1.47 13.58 -1.19
C GLU A 163 2.31 14.77 -0.71
N GLU A 164 2.27 15.89 -1.43
CA GLU A 164 2.99 17.12 -1.05
C GLU A 164 2.49 17.69 0.28
N TYR A 165 1.17 17.69 0.48
CA TYR A 165 0.57 18.16 1.71
C TYR A 165 0.93 17.26 2.90
N SER A 166 0.94 15.93 2.71
CA SER A 166 1.33 14.97 3.74
C SER A 166 2.76 15.21 4.20
N ALA A 167 3.71 15.23 3.25
CA ALA A 167 5.13 15.46 3.54
C ALA A 167 5.36 16.79 4.26
N LYS A 168 4.75 17.88 3.78
CA LYS A 168 4.84 19.20 4.43
C LYS A 168 4.33 19.15 5.87
N ARG A 169 3.15 18.58 6.09
CA ARG A 169 2.50 18.58 7.40
C ARG A 169 3.20 17.66 8.40
N GLU A 170 3.70 16.52 7.95
CA GLU A 170 4.54 15.63 8.78
C GLU A 170 5.81 16.35 9.25
N TYR A 171 6.50 17.02 8.33
CA TYR A 171 7.72 17.77 8.67
C TYR A 171 7.43 18.91 9.65
N GLU A 172 6.37 19.70 9.44
CA GLU A 172 5.95 20.77 10.36
C GLU A 172 5.64 20.24 11.77
N MET A 173 4.95 19.10 11.87
CA MET A 173 4.69 18.47 13.17
C MET A 173 5.97 17.97 13.84
N PHE A 174 6.89 17.39 13.06
CA PHE A 174 8.17 16.94 13.58
C PHE A 174 9.00 18.12 14.09
N GLN A 175 9.07 19.23 13.34
CA GLN A 175 9.73 20.45 13.78
C GLN A 175 9.12 21.01 15.07
N LYS A 176 7.78 21.00 15.19
CA LYS A 176 7.11 21.38 16.43
C LYS A 176 7.54 20.48 17.59
N SER A 177 7.58 19.17 17.39
CA SER A 177 8.08 18.23 18.40
C SER A 177 9.54 18.49 18.80
N LEU A 178 10.40 18.91 17.87
CA LEU A 178 11.79 19.28 18.18
C LEU A 178 11.90 20.58 18.97
N SER A 179 10.98 21.53 18.77
CA SER A 179 10.95 22.76 19.58
C SER A 179 10.60 22.48 21.05
N GLU A 180 9.78 21.45 21.30
CA GLU A 180 9.40 20.99 22.63
C GLU A 180 10.46 20.06 23.26
N ASN A 181 11.13 19.25 22.43
CA ASN A 181 12.22 18.36 22.83
C ASN A 181 13.40 18.47 21.85
N PRO A 182 14.42 19.30 22.15
CA PRO A 182 15.59 19.49 21.28
C PRO A 182 16.38 18.21 20.98
N ASN A 183 16.28 17.19 21.85
CA ASN A 183 16.93 15.90 21.69
C ASN A 183 16.08 14.87 20.93
N GLY A 184 14.93 15.27 20.38
CA GLY A 184 13.97 14.37 19.71
C GLY A 184 14.41 13.84 18.33
N CYS A 185 15.68 14.00 17.95
CA CYS A 185 16.26 13.52 16.69
C CYS A 185 17.56 12.70 16.91
N ASN A 186 17.86 12.33 18.15
CA ASN A 186 19.12 11.67 18.47
C ASN A 186 19.20 10.27 17.84
N LEU A 187 18.11 9.49 17.87
CA LEU A 187 18.10 8.15 17.29
C LEU A 187 18.20 8.21 15.77
N THR A 188 17.55 9.19 15.14
CA THR A 188 17.68 9.47 13.71
C THR A 188 19.12 9.83 13.34
N ARG A 189 19.80 10.68 14.14
CA ARG A 189 21.21 11.02 13.92
C ARG A 189 22.10 9.77 14.05
N GLU A 190 21.93 8.98 15.12
CA GLU A 190 22.71 7.76 15.36
C GLU A 190 22.54 6.73 14.25
N TRP A 191 21.28 6.47 13.86
CA TRP A 191 20.93 5.58 12.75
C TRP A 191 21.58 6.01 11.44
N LEU A 192 21.49 7.30 11.10
CA LEU A 192 22.05 7.81 9.85
C LEU A 192 23.59 7.84 9.89
N LYS A 193 24.20 8.17 11.05
CA LYS A 193 25.66 8.18 11.24
C LYS A 193 26.23 6.77 11.11
N ALA A 194 25.59 5.76 11.71
CA ALA A 194 26.02 4.37 11.60
C ALA A 194 25.96 3.86 10.15
N ALA A 195 24.99 4.31 9.34
CA ALA A 195 24.93 4.01 7.92
C ALA A 195 26.03 4.74 7.13
N TYR A 196 26.31 6.00 7.48
CA TYR A 196 27.35 6.82 6.85
C TYR A 196 28.74 6.23 7.09
N ASP A 197 29.07 5.90 8.33
CA ASP A 197 30.38 5.37 8.70
C ASP A 197 30.67 4.04 8.01
N GLU A 198 29.68 3.15 7.89
CA GLU A 198 29.87 1.89 7.18
C GLU A 198 30.17 2.09 5.68
N LEU A 199 29.66 3.16 5.07
CA LEU A 199 29.89 3.47 3.67
C LEU A 199 31.19 4.24 3.44
N PHE A 200 31.57 5.15 4.35
CA PHE A 200 32.58 6.18 4.10
C PHE A 200 33.77 6.19 5.07
N ALA A 201 33.81 5.35 6.12
CA ALA A 201 34.92 5.31 7.09
C ALA A 201 36.28 4.84 6.51
N SER A 202 36.37 4.55 5.22
CA SER A 202 37.61 4.13 4.53
C SER A 202 38.16 5.16 3.55
N THR A 203 37.57 6.36 3.46
CA THR A 203 37.84 7.35 2.41
C THR A 203 38.66 8.57 2.85
N GLU A 204 39.23 8.56 4.06
CA GLU A 204 39.91 9.74 4.64
C GLU A 204 41.31 10.07 4.04
N ASP A 205 41.79 9.35 3.01
CA ASP A 205 43.22 9.40 2.61
C ASP A 205 43.51 9.95 1.19
N SER A 206 42.59 10.67 0.55
CA SER A 206 42.89 11.25 -0.77
C SER A 206 42.15 12.55 -1.07
N ASP A 207 42.73 13.67 -0.63
CA ASP A 207 42.38 15.01 -1.10
C ASP A 207 43.57 15.67 -1.82
N GLU A 208 43.42 15.92 -3.13
CA GLU A 208 44.21 16.90 -3.89
C GLU A 208 43.35 18.14 -4.20
N PRO A 209 43.90 19.38 -4.11
CA PRO A 209 43.11 20.60 -4.27
C PRO A 209 43.03 21.07 -5.74
N GLY A 210 41.81 21.33 -6.24
CA GLY A 210 41.59 21.90 -7.58
C GLY A 210 40.32 22.74 -7.78
N SER A 211 40.52 24.06 -7.90
CA SER A 211 39.76 25.13 -8.60
C SER A 211 38.23 25.35 -8.43
N SER A 212 37.85 26.61 -8.22
CA SER A 212 36.72 27.07 -7.39
C SER A 212 35.41 27.48 -8.10
N ALA A 213 35.14 27.05 -9.34
CA ALA A 213 33.86 27.37 -10.02
C ALA A 213 33.12 26.17 -10.62
N LYS A 214 33.81 25.04 -10.84
CA LYS A 214 33.19 23.72 -11.12
C LYS A 214 32.96 22.90 -9.84
N LYS A 215 33.35 23.44 -8.68
CA LYS A 215 33.33 22.77 -7.38
C LYS A 215 31.92 22.72 -6.79
N GLU A 216 31.20 23.85 -6.77
CA GLU A 216 29.85 23.93 -6.14
C GLU A 216 28.83 22.96 -6.77
N LYS A 217 28.76 22.85 -8.11
CA LYS A 217 27.87 21.88 -8.78
C LYS A 217 28.28 20.41 -8.57
N ARG A 218 29.56 20.14 -8.32
CA ARG A 218 30.05 18.78 -8.03
C ARG A 218 29.81 18.42 -6.57
N GLU A 219 30.03 19.35 -5.65
CA GLU A 219 29.76 19.22 -4.21
C GLU A 219 28.27 18.99 -3.93
N ASP A 220 27.37 19.68 -4.64
CA ASP A 220 25.92 19.47 -4.51
C ASP A 220 25.47 18.08 -4.99
N GLU A 221 25.98 17.59 -6.12
CA GLU A 221 25.64 16.25 -6.63
C GLU A 221 26.28 15.13 -5.79
N GLU A 222 27.47 15.37 -5.26
CA GLU A 222 28.16 14.45 -4.34
C GLU A 222 27.44 14.35 -3.00
N THR A 223 26.95 15.47 -2.45
CA THR A 223 26.13 15.50 -1.23
C THR A 223 24.80 14.80 -1.44
N LYS A 224 24.12 15.03 -2.57
CA LYS A 224 22.89 14.30 -2.93
C LYS A 224 23.13 12.80 -3.03
N LYS A 225 24.22 12.39 -3.68
CA LYS A 225 24.60 10.98 -3.79
C LYS A 225 24.87 10.37 -2.42
N ALA A 226 25.66 11.06 -1.57
CA ALA A 226 25.95 10.62 -0.21
C ALA A 226 24.67 10.48 0.64
N LEU A 227 23.71 11.40 0.50
CA LEU A 227 22.40 11.30 1.16
C LEU A 227 21.62 10.08 0.68
N VAL A 228 21.52 9.86 -0.63
CA VAL A 228 20.78 8.72 -1.19
C VAL A 228 21.43 7.41 -0.76
N ASP A 229 22.76 7.30 -0.83
CA ASP A 229 23.49 6.10 -0.42
C ASP A 229 23.33 5.82 1.08
N THR A 230 23.53 6.85 1.92
CA THR A 230 23.43 6.73 3.38
C THR A 230 22.03 6.38 3.83
N THR A 231 21.01 7.08 3.33
CA THR A 231 19.60 6.80 3.69
C THR A 231 19.19 5.42 3.18
N SER A 232 19.62 5.00 1.98
CA SER A 232 19.32 3.65 1.46
C SER A 232 19.91 2.55 2.35
N ARG A 233 21.19 2.69 2.76
CA ARG A 233 21.83 1.77 3.72
C ARG A 233 21.10 1.76 5.06
N GLY A 234 20.74 2.93 5.57
CA GLY A 234 19.99 3.08 6.81
C GLY A 234 18.64 2.38 6.75
N TYR A 235 17.86 2.58 5.68
CA TYR A 235 16.54 1.95 5.53
C TYR A 235 16.66 0.43 5.51
N VAL A 236 17.59 -0.12 4.72
CA VAL A 236 17.78 -1.59 4.63
C VAL A 236 18.05 -2.20 6.01
N LYS A 237 18.81 -1.53 6.87
CA LYS A 237 19.07 -2.02 8.24
C LYS A 237 17.80 -2.18 9.07
N LEU A 238 16.78 -1.34 8.85
CA LEU A 238 15.53 -1.40 9.61
C LEU A 238 14.71 -2.66 9.33
N VAL A 239 14.89 -3.30 8.16
CA VAL A 239 14.16 -4.51 7.77
C VAL A 239 15.00 -5.79 7.92
N GLN A 240 16.25 -5.67 8.35
CA GLN A 240 17.14 -6.83 8.57
C GLN A 240 16.96 -7.45 9.97
N VAL A 241 16.25 -6.77 10.86
CA VAL A 241 15.98 -7.18 12.25
C VAL A 241 14.51 -6.95 12.57
N ASP A 242 13.93 -7.79 13.42
CA ASP A 242 12.51 -7.71 13.79
C ASP A 242 12.20 -6.42 14.56
N GLU A 243 12.97 -6.15 15.62
CA GLU A 243 12.91 -4.88 16.36
C GLU A 243 14.25 -4.14 16.25
N TYR A 244 14.27 -3.02 15.53
CA TYR A 244 15.47 -2.20 15.41
C TYR A 244 15.70 -1.37 16.68
N PRO A 245 16.82 -1.57 17.40
CA PRO A 245 17.11 -0.81 18.61
C PRO A 245 17.38 0.66 18.25
N GLY A 246 16.74 1.58 18.96
CA GLY A 246 16.88 3.01 18.65
C GLY A 246 16.21 3.38 17.33
N PHE A 247 14.96 2.95 17.13
CA PHE A 247 14.19 3.23 15.91
C PHE A 247 14.14 4.75 15.61
N PRO A 248 14.48 5.18 14.39
CA PRO A 248 14.61 6.60 14.05
C PRO A 248 13.28 7.35 14.17
N GLU A 249 13.28 8.49 14.88
CA GLU A 249 12.09 9.27 15.18
C GLU A 249 11.38 9.77 13.90
N THR A 250 12.14 10.02 12.83
CA THR A 250 11.62 10.42 11.51
C THR A 250 10.75 9.37 10.82
N LEU A 251 10.86 8.10 11.20
CA LEU A 251 10.06 7.01 10.63
C LEU A 251 8.98 6.51 11.60
N LYS A 252 8.78 7.19 12.73
CA LYS A 252 7.90 6.71 13.81
C LYS A 252 6.45 6.45 13.38
N ILE A 253 5.95 7.22 12.40
CA ILE A 253 4.60 7.03 11.84
C ILE A 253 4.49 5.68 11.12
N ASP A 254 5.58 5.23 10.48
CA ASP A 254 5.63 4.02 9.67
C ASP A 254 6.24 2.81 10.40
N ARG A 255 6.53 2.92 11.71
CA ARG A 255 7.21 1.89 12.50
C ARG A 255 6.58 0.51 12.33
N LEU A 256 5.28 0.38 12.61
CA LEU A 256 4.57 -0.91 12.49
C LEU A 256 4.61 -1.47 11.06
N LYS A 257 4.55 -0.61 10.04
CA LYS A 257 4.63 -1.05 8.63
C LYS A 257 6.03 -1.56 8.29
N ILE A 258 7.06 -0.94 8.85
CA ILE A 258 8.47 -1.34 8.66
C ILE A 258 8.77 -2.64 9.41
N GLU A 259 8.27 -2.82 10.63
CA GLU A 259 8.38 -4.08 11.39
C GLU A 259 7.70 -5.24 10.62
N LEU A 260 6.47 -5.04 10.10
CA LEU A 260 5.82 -6.03 9.23
C LEU A 260 6.61 -6.31 7.94
N LEU A 261 7.34 -5.33 7.42
CA LEU A 261 8.24 -5.53 6.29
C LEU A 261 9.51 -6.28 6.71
N ALA A 262 10.02 -6.09 7.92
CA ALA A 262 11.12 -6.87 8.46
C ALA A 262 10.77 -8.36 8.57
N GLU A 263 9.57 -8.69 9.05
CA GLU A 263 9.05 -10.07 9.03
C GLU A 263 9.01 -10.64 7.61
N LYS A 264 8.55 -9.85 6.62
CA LYS A 264 8.56 -10.27 5.22
C LYS A 264 9.96 -10.42 4.64
N PHE A 265 10.92 -9.59 5.06
CA PHE A 265 12.30 -9.73 4.67
C PHE A 265 12.89 -11.05 5.21
N LEU A 266 12.65 -11.37 6.48
CA LEU A 266 13.01 -12.66 7.07
C LEU A 266 12.38 -13.83 6.31
N GLN A 267 11.07 -13.76 6.03
CA GLN A 267 10.36 -14.78 5.25
C GLN A 267 11.05 -15.05 3.91
N ILE A 268 11.36 -14.00 3.14
CA ILE A 268 12.02 -14.09 1.84
C ILE A 268 13.38 -14.77 1.96
N VAL A 269 14.20 -14.38 2.94
CA VAL A 269 15.53 -14.97 3.17
C VAL A 269 15.42 -16.45 3.52
N MET A 270 14.46 -16.82 4.37
CA MET A 270 14.29 -18.19 4.84
C MET A 270 13.73 -19.11 3.74
N CYS A 271 12.76 -18.64 2.95
CA CYS A 271 12.24 -19.37 1.79
C CYS A 271 13.34 -19.62 0.75
N ALA A 272 14.07 -18.58 0.32
CA ALA A 272 15.11 -18.72 -0.68
C ALA A 272 16.26 -19.63 -0.20
N SER A 273 16.68 -19.50 1.06
CA SER A 273 17.70 -20.37 1.66
C SER A 273 17.24 -21.83 1.68
N SER A 274 15.98 -22.06 2.03
CA SER A 274 15.39 -23.41 2.09
C SER A 274 15.28 -24.05 0.71
N VAL A 275 14.89 -23.28 -0.31
CA VAL A 275 14.89 -23.75 -1.71
C VAL A 275 16.31 -24.13 -2.16
N PHE A 276 17.33 -23.32 -1.82
CA PHE A 276 18.72 -23.62 -2.17
C PHE A 276 19.24 -24.89 -1.49
N VAL A 277 19.02 -25.03 -0.18
CA VAL A 277 19.37 -26.26 0.56
C VAL A 277 18.72 -27.47 -0.08
N THR A 278 17.42 -27.38 -0.37
CA THR A 278 16.64 -28.48 -0.94
C THR A 278 17.12 -28.86 -2.33
N CYS A 279 17.35 -27.88 -3.21
CA CYS A 279 17.88 -28.14 -4.55
C CYS A 279 19.26 -28.80 -4.51
N ASN A 280 20.13 -28.37 -3.58
CA ASN A 280 21.46 -28.94 -3.43
C ASN A 280 21.41 -30.42 -3.01
N VAL A 281 20.53 -30.77 -2.06
CA VAL A 281 20.43 -32.15 -1.54
C VAL A 281 19.62 -33.07 -2.47
N ALA A 282 18.52 -32.57 -3.06
CA ALA A 282 17.69 -33.35 -3.97
C ALA A 282 18.45 -33.74 -5.25
N GLY A 283 19.36 -32.86 -5.71
CA GLY A 283 20.20 -33.07 -6.87
C GLY A 283 19.63 -32.44 -8.15
N LYS A 284 20.46 -32.42 -9.19
CA LYS A 284 20.19 -31.68 -10.44
C LYS A 284 18.91 -32.12 -11.14
N GLN A 285 18.68 -33.43 -11.28
CA GLN A 285 17.52 -33.97 -12.01
C GLN A 285 16.18 -33.54 -11.38
N ILE A 286 16.10 -33.49 -10.06
CA ILE A 286 14.90 -33.04 -9.34
C ILE A 286 14.80 -31.52 -9.38
N SER A 287 15.88 -30.81 -9.08
CA SER A 287 15.88 -29.33 -9.01
C SER A 287 15.69 -28.61 -10.34
N GLU A 288 15.99 -29.26 -11.46
CA GLU A 288 15.75 -28.77 -12.83
C GLU A 288 14.48 -29.33 -13.45
N SER A 289 13.74 -30.19 -12.74
CA SER A 289 12.44 -30.65 -13.20
C SER A 289 11.45 -29.47 -13.28
N PRO A 290 10.50 -29.52 -14.22
CA PRO A 290 9.54 -28.43 -14.43
C PRO A 290 8.74 -28.18 -13.15
N ASP A 291 8.53 -26.89 -12.85
CA ASP A 291 7.75 -26.38 -11.71
C ASP A 291 8.24 -26.73 -10.30
N PHE A 292 9.19 -27.65 -10.09
CA PHE A 292 9.65 -28.05 -8.75
C PHE A 292 10.00 -26.86 -7.84
N LYS A 293 10.86 -25.96 -8.33
CA LYS A 293 11.28 -24.77 -7.58
C LYS A 293 10.10 -23.84 -7.26
N LYS A 294 9.16 -23.72 -8.20
CA LYS A 294 7.98 -22.87 -8.06
C LYS A 294 7.02 -23.44 -7.03
N THR A 295 6.65 -24.71 -7.16
CA THR A 295 5.76 -25.43 -6.24
C THR A 295 6.33 -25.47 -4.83
N LEU A 296 7.61 -25.82 -4.69
CA LEU A 296 8.29 -25.79 -3.39
C LEU A 296 8.19 -24.39 -2.77
N LYS A 297 8.57 -23.35 -3.52
CA LYS A 297 8.54 -21.97 -3.05
C LYS A 297 7.12 -21.54 -2.64
N ASP A 298 6.09 -21.86 -3.43
CA ASP A 298 4.70 -21.52 -3.11
C ASP A 298 4.24 -22.19 -1.79
N HIS A 299 4.58 -23.46 -1.58
CA HIS A 299 4.33 -24.15 -0.32
C HIS A 299 5.10 -23.53 0.85
N LEU A 300 6.37 -23.18 0.66
CA LEU A 300 7.18 -22.56 1.72
C LEU A 300 6.66 -21.17 2.10
N VAL A 301 6.26 -20.35 1.12
CA VAL A 301 5.64 -19.03 1.36
C VAL A 301 4.34 -19.16 2.14
N ALA A 302 3.53 -20.18 1.85
CA ALA A 302 2.30 -20.45 2.59
C ALA A 302 2.57 -20.86 4.04
N ILE A 303 3.55 -21.74 4.28
CA ILE A 303 3.93 -22.21 5.63
C ILE A 303 4.47 -21.06 6.49
N THR A 304 5.25 -20.17 5.87
CA THR A 304 5.96 -19.08 6.55
C THR A 304 5.16 -17.77 6.62
N ASN A 305 3.86 -17.84 6.35
CA ASN A 305 3.04 -16.64 6.37
C ASN A 305 2.90 -16.12 7.82
N ASN A 306 3.37 -14.90 8.07
CA ASN A 306 3.45 -14.28 9.40
C ASN A 306 4.45 -14.97 10.35
N THR A 307 5.57 -15.43 9.79
CA THR A 307 6.74 -15.86 10.55
C THR A 307 7.55 -14.65 11.01
N ASP A 308 7.75 -14.55 12.32
CA ASP A 308 8.61 -13.61 13.04
C ASP A 308 9.84 -14.36 13.61
N GLU A 309 10.71 -13.67 14.34
CA GLU A 309 11.88 -14.30 14.97
C GLU A 309 11.52 -15.34 16.04
N GLU A 310 10.35 -15.24 16.68
CA GLU A 310 9.91 -16.20 17.70
C GLU A 310 9.42 -17.51 17.08
N ARG A 311 8.71 -17.41 15.95
CA ARG A 311 8.07 -18.54 15.26
C ARG A 311 8.99 -19.26 14.30
N ILE A 312 10.06 -18.61 13.82
CA ILE A 312 10.93 -19.18 12.78
C ILE A 312 11.46 -20.57 13.15
N LYS A 313 11.74 -20.81 14.44
CA LYS A 313 12.20 -22.11 14.92
C LYS A 313 11.16 -23.21 14.68
N ALA A 314 9.90 -22.96 15.02
CA ALA A 314 8.82 -23.94 14.83
C ALA A 314 8.47 -24.10 13.34
N ASP A 315 8.57 -23.03 12.56
CA ASP A 315 8.30 -23.08 11.13
C ASP A 315 9.40 -23.82 10.35
N LEU A 316 10.66 -23.76 10.79
CA LEU A 316 11.77 -24.52 10.19
C LEU A 316 11.54 -26.04 10.19
N GLU A 317 10.92 -26.59 11.24
CA GLU A 317 10.56 -28.01 11.28
C GLU A 317 9.54 -28.34 10.18
N LYS A 318 8.48 -27.52 10.04
CA LYS A 318 7.46 -27.68 9.00
C LYS A 318 8.04 -27.50 7.59
N ILE A 319 8.91 -26.51 7.41
CA ILE A 319 9.65 -26.27 6.17
C ILE A 319 10.48 -27.52 5.82
N GLY A 320 11.20 -28.08 6.79
CA GLY A 320 12.01 -29.28 6.60
C GLY A 320 11.18 -30.46 6.10
N GLU A 321 10.04 -30.73 6.71
CA GLU A 321 9.11 -31.77 6.27
C GLU A 321 8.56 -31.51 4.86
N GLN A 322 8.17 -30.27 4.57
CA GLN A 322 7.64 -29.91 3.26
C GLN A 322 8.71 -30.05 2.16
N CYS A 323 9.96 -29.64 2.43
CA CYS A 323 11.07 -29.80 1.49
C CYS A 323 11.35 -31.28 1.18
N VAL A 324 11.30 -32.15 2.20
CA VAL A 324 11.45 -33.61 2.01
C VAL A 324 10.30 -34.15 1.18
N LYS A 325 9.06 -33.83 1.52
CA LYS A 325 7.86 -34.30 0.83
C LYS A 325 7.89 -33.94 -0.66
N GLU A 326 8.12 -32.66 -0.98
CA GLU A 326 8.16 -32.19 -2.37
C GLU A 326 9.27 -32.88 -3.17
N SER A 327 10.43 -33.10 -2.53
CA SER A 327 11.56 -33.77 -3.18
C SER A 327 11.32 -35.25 -3.40
N GLN A 328 10.66 -35.94 -2.46
CA GLN A 328 10.25 -37.34 -2.57
C GLN A 328 9.23 -37.55 -3.67
N GLU A 329 8.14 -36.78 -3.67
CA GLU A 329 7.10 -36.85 -4.69
C GLU A 329 7.65 -36.56 -6.09
N SER A 330 8.61 -35.64 -6.20
CA SER A 330 9.29 -35.34 -7.47
C SER A 330 10.25 -36.45 -7.89
N ALA A 331 10.96 -37.09 -6.96
CA ALA A 331 11.80 -38.25 -7.25
C ALA A 331 10.96 -39.43 -7.77
N GLU A 332 9.82 -39.71 -7.15
CA GLU A 332 8.89 -40.76 -7.56
C GLU A 332 8.36 -40.51 -8.98
N LYS A 333 7.91 -39.29 -9.29
CA LYS A 333 7.46 -38.91 -10.63
C LYS A 333 8.53 -39.08 -11.71
N LEU A 334 9.80 -38.90 -11.34
CA LEU A 334 10.95 -39.05 -12.24
C LEU A 334 11.53 -40.47 -12.26
N GLY A 335 11.00 -41.40 -11.44
CA GLY A 335 11.53 -42.75 -11.31
C GLY A 335 12.93 -42.82 -10.68
N LEU A 336 13.27 -41.86 -9.81
CA LEU A 336 14.55 -41.77 -9.12
C LEU A 336 14.48 -42.38 -7.72
N GLU A 337 15.57 -43.02 -7.29
CA GLU A 337 15.67 -43.53 -5.91
C GLU A 337 15.84 -42.39 -4.90
N TRP A 338 15.05 -42.44 -3.82
CA TRP A 338 15.14 -41.49 -2.72
C TRP A 338 15.65 -42.16 -1.44
N SER A 339 16.84 -41.78 -1.00
CA SER A 339 17.48 -42.32 0.21
C SER A 339 17.01 -41.64 1.49
N ILE A 340 16.98 -42.37 2.60
CA ILE A 340 16.74 -41.83 3.95
C ILE A 340 17.82 -40.78 4.34
N GLU A 341 19.06 -40.93 3.85
CA GLU A 341 20.14 -39.97 4.09
C GLU A 341 19.81 -38.57 3.54
N LYS A 342 19.25 -38.48 2.32
CA LYS A 342 18.77 -37.22 1.74
C LYS A 342 17.68 -36.58 2.61
N THR A 343 16.73 -37.38 3.10
CA THR A 343 15.68 -36.90 4.02
C THR A 343 16.27 -36.30 5.30
N THR A 344 17.17 -37.01 5.97
CA THR A 344 17.83 -36.53 7.19
C THR A 344 18.69 -35.30 6.92
N SER A 345 19.39 -35.27 5.78
CA SER A 345 20.24 -34.15 5.36
C SER A 345 19.43 -32.87 5.14
N ILE A 346 18.28 -32.94 4.45
CA ILE A 346 17.38 -31.78 4.27
C ILE A 346 16.93 -31.24 5.63
N ARG A 347 16.37 -32.09 6.50
CA ARG A 347 15.89 -31.66 7.82
C ARG A 347 16.98 -30.96 8.65
N ASN A 348 18.17 -31.56 8.71
CA ASN A 348 19.28 -31.01 9.47
C ASN A 348 19.79 -29.68 8.90
N GLN A 349 19.93 -29.58 7.57
CA GLN A 349 20.41 -28.36 6.93
C GLN A 349 19.39 -27.22 6.99
N ILE A 350 18.09 -27.54 6.87
CA ILE A 350 17.01 -26.55 7.06
C ILE A 350 17.01 -26.04 8.50
N ASN A 351 17.05 -26.92 9.50
CA ASN A 351 17.15 -26.50 10.91
C ASN A 351 18.41 -25.67 11.20
N ALA A 352 19.53 -25.97 10.51
CA ALA A 352 20.76 -25.20 10.62
C ALA A 352 20.65 -23.76 10.07
N LEU A 353 19.60 -23.41 9.33
CA LEU A 353 19.32 -22.04 8.90
C LEU A 353 18.90 -21.12 10.07
N LEU A 354 18.52 -21.69 11.22
CA LEU A 354 18.25 -20.89 12.43
C LEU A 354 19.48 -20.06 12.83
N ASN A 355 20.69 -20.56 12.56
CA ASN A 355 21.92 -19.83 12.81
C ASN A 355 22.13 -18.72 11.76
N LEU A 356 22.26 -17.47 12.24
CA LEU A 356 22.58 -16.29 11.42
C LEU A 356 23.92 -16.42 10.68
N GLU A 357 24.85 -17.21 11.22
CA GLU A 357 26.17 -17.47 10.65
C GLU A 357 26.17 -18.57 9.58
N ASN A 358 25.02 -19.19 9.30
CA ASN A 358 24.91 -20.20 8.26
C ASN A 358 25.31 -19.60 6.88
N PRO A 359 26.23 -20.23 6.12
CA PRO A 359 26.76 -19.66 4.90
C PRO A 359 25.69 -19.44 3.81
N ILE A 360 24.68 -20.32 3.73
CA ILE A 360 23.59 -20.18 2.77
C ILE A 360 22.68 -19.02 3.18
N ARG A 361 22.30 -18.94 4.46
CA ARG A 361 21.49 -17.82 4.98
C ARG A 361 22.20 -16.49 4.78
N LYS A 362 23.49 -16.40 5.13
CA LYS A 362 24.31 -15.20 4.91
C LYS A 362 24.36 -14.77 3.46
N LEU A 363 24.60 -15.72 2.55
CA LEU A 363 24.66 -15.44 1.11
C LEU A 363 23.31 -14.90 0.60
N VAL A 364 22.20 -15.54 0.97
CA VAL A 364 20.86 -15.09 0.56
C VAL A 364 20.54 -13.73 1.15
N HIS A 365 20.76 -13.55 2.45
CA HIS A 365 20.56 -12.29 3.16
C HIS A 365 21.31 -11.15 2.47
N GLN A 366 22.61 -11.32 2.20
CA GLN A 366 23.42 -10.32 1.51
C GLN A 366 22.85 -9.99 0.12
N ARG A 367 22.49 -11.00 -0.69
CA ARG A 367 21.92 -10.76 -2.03
C ARG A 367 20.60 -9.99 -1.97
N VAL A 368 19.71 -10.34 -1.05
CA VAL A 368 18.42 -9.66 -0.87
C VAL A 368 18.66 -8.22 -0.38
N SER A 369 19.52 -8.02 0.62
CA SER A 369 19.87 -6.68 1.12
C SER A 369 20.47 -5.79 0.03
N THR A 370 21.44 -6.29 -0.73
CA THR A 370 22.07 -5.56 -1.84
C THR A 370 21.05 -5.19 -2.90
N PHE A 371 20.17 -6.12 -3.29
CA PHE A 371 19.09 -5.85 -4.24
C PHE A 371 18.16 -4.73 -3.74
N VAL A 372 17.70 -4.81 -2.48
CA VAL A 372 16.80 -3.79 -1.91
C VAL A 372 17.50 -2.44 -1.81
N GLU A 373 18.78 -2.43 -1.44
CA GLU A 373 19.58 -1.21 -1.34
C GLU A 373 19.76 -0.53 -2.71
N GLU A 374 20.07 -1.30 -3.75
CA GLU A 374 20.21 -0.78 -5.11
C GLU A 374 18.88 -0.24 -5.66
N MET A 375 17.77 -0.91 -5.35
CA MET A 375 16.43 -0.40 -5.67
C MET A 375 16.11 0.91 -4.94
N LEU A 376 16.56 1.10 -3.71
CA LEU A 376 16.38 2.36 -2.96
C LEU A 376 17.27 3.51 -3.47
N ARG A 377 18.43 3.18 -4.05
CA ARG A 377 19.33 4.14 -4.69
C ARG A 377 18.85 4.59 -6.06
N SER A 378 18.34 3.65 -6.87
CA SER A 378 17.92 3.91 -8.25
C SER A 378 16.63 3.16 -8.59
N PRO A 379 15.47 3.72 -8.22
CA PRO A 379 14.23 2.95 -8.28
C PRO A 379 13.60 2.90 -9.69
N THR A 380 14.13 3.66 -10.65
CA THR A 380 13.73 3.62 -12.08
C THR A 380 14.43 2.52 -12.87
N SER A 381 15.54 1.97 -12.37
CA SER A 381 16.23 0.85 -12.99
C SER A 381 15.95 -0.40 -12.17
N VAL A 382 15.13 -1.33 -12.68
CA VAL A 382 15.13 -2.71 -12.14
C VAL A 382 16.38 -3.38 -12.70
N PRO A 383 17.45 -3.59 -11.90
CA PRO A 383 18.65 -4.11 -12.47
C PRO A 383 18.44 -5.62 -12.62
N HIS A 384 18.05 -6.04 -13.83
CA HIS A 384 17.86 -7.45 -14.18
C HIS A 384 19.14 -8.27 -13.89
N ARG A 385 20.29 -7.59 -13.80
CA ARG A 385 21.61 -8.17 -13.49
C ARG A 385 21.77 -8.63 -12.04
N LEU A 386 20.93 -8.20 -11.10
CA LEU A 386 21.09 -8.49 -9.66
C LEU A 386 20.27 -9.68 -9.15
N LEU A 387 19.35 -10.18 -9.97
CA LEU A 387 18.52 -11.34 -9.66
C LEU A 387 19.19 -12.73 -9.82
N PRO A 388 20.44 -12.93 -10.29
CA PRO A 388 21.05 -14.27 -10.35
C PRO A 388 20.97 -15.00 -8.99
N GLY A 389 20.26 -16.12 -8.98
CA GLY A 389 19.99 -16.93 -7.79
C GLY A 389 18.69 -16.56 -7.05
N LEU A 390 18.18 -15.34 -7.15
CA LEU A 390 16.91 -14.94 -6.51
C LEU A 390 15.69 -15.04 -7.44
N SER A 391 15.85 -15.55 -8.66
CA SER A 391 14.76 -15.65 -9.64
C SER A 391 13.54 -16.44 -9.14
N VAL A 392 13.74 -17.43 -8.27
CA VAL A 392 12.66 -18.26 -7.72
C VAL A 392 11.72 -17.47 -6.80
N ILE A 393 12.21 -16.41 -6.15
CA ILE A 393 11.47 -15.56 -5.22
C ILE A 393 11.25 -14.14 -5.77
N GLN A 394 11.39 -13.97 -7.08
CA GLN A 394 11.34 -12.66 -7.72
C GLN A 394 10.00 -11.95 -7.45
N SER A 395 8.88 -12.66 -7.54
CA SER A 395 7.55 -12.10 -7.29
C SER A 395 7.40 -11.52 -5.88
N GLU A 396 7.86 -12.27 -4.89
CA GLU A 396 7.80 -11.93 -3.46
C GLU A 396 8.71 -10.75 -3.16
N LEU A 397 9.93 -10.78 -3.71
CA LEU A 397 10.89 -9.69 -3.58
C LEU A 397 10.39 -8.40 -4.25
N CYS A 398 9.81 -8.48 -5.46
CA CYS A 398 9.21 -7.33 -6.12
C CYS A 398 8.03 -6.75 -5.34
N ALA A 399 7.16 -7.60 -4.78
CA ALA A 399 6.04 -7.17 -3.96
C ALA A 399 6.50 -6.48 -2.67
N PHE A 400 7.52 -7.03 -2.01
CA PHE A 400 8.17 -6.44 -0.84
C PHE A 400 8.78 -5.07 -1.18
N THR A 401 9.66 -5.02 -2.18
CA THR A 401 10.38 -3.79 -2.54
C THR A 401 9.42 -2.70 -3.00
N SER A 402 8.33 -3.03 -3.69
CA SER A 402 7.33 -2.05 -4.12
C SER A 402 6.68 -1.32 -2.94
N LYS A 403 6.40 -2.03 -1.84
CA LYS A 403 5.84 -1.42 -0.62
C LYS A 403 6.90 -0.64 0.15
N PHE A 404 8.07 -1.25 0.35
CA PHE A 404 9.14 -0.64 1.13
C PHE A 404 9.68 0.65 0.50
N LEU A 405 9.87 0.65 -0.82
CA LEU A 405 10.34 1.81 -1.56
C LEU A 405 9.44 3.04 -1.36
N ARG A 406 8.11 2.86 -1.32
CA ARG A 406 7.16 3.96 -1.14
C ARG A 406 7.35 4.66 0.21
N LEU A 407 7.48 3.88 1.29
CA LEU A 407 7.75 4.40 2.64
C LEU A 407 9.07 5.18 2.66
N CYS A 408 10.13 4.57 2.14
CA CYS A 408 11.46 5.18 2.14
C CYS A 408 11.54 6.44 1.29
N VAL A 409 10.91 6.46 0.11
CA VAL A 409 10.89 7.64 -0.77
C VAL A 409 10.09 8.78 -0.15
N HIS A 410 8.91 8.49 0.39
CA HIS A 410 8.10 9.49 1.10
C HIS A 410 8.88 10.08 2.26
N ASN A 411 9.43 9.24 3.14
CA ASN A 411 10.25 9.69 4.28
C ASN A 411 11.47 10.51 3.84
N ARG A 412 12.23 10.03 2.83
CA ARG A 412 13.39 10.76 2.29
C ARG A 412 12.99 12.13 1.75
N LYS A 413 11.84 12.25 1.08
CA LYS A 413 11.30 13.52 0.57
C LYS A 413 10.90 14.44 1.73
N THR A 414 10.15 13.92 2.71
CA THR A 414 9.69 14.66 3.89
C THR A 414 10.86 15.25 4.70
N PHE A 415 11.91 14.46 4.94
CA PHE A 415 13.03 14.84 5.80
C PHE A 415 14.31 15.23 5.05
N TYR A 416 14.22 15.44 3.74
CA TYR A 416 15.37 15.71 2.86
C TYR A 416 16.30 16.80 3.41
N ALA A 417 15.74 17.95 3.82
CA ALA A 417 16.51 19.09 4.31
C ALA A 417 17.28 18.76 5.59
N MET A 418 16.67 18.00 6.49
CA MET A 418 17.29 17.59 7.75
C MET A 418 18.37 16.54 7.51
N TYR A 419 18.08 15.51 6.71
CA TYR A 419 19.09 14.50 6.35
C TYR A 419 20.27 15.14 5.62
N SER A 420 20.03 16.06 4.70
CA SER A 420 21.11 16.79 4.01
C SER A 420 22.01 17.54 5.00
N SER A 421 21.41 18.23 5.98
CA SER A 421 22.16 18.92 7.02
C SER A 421 23.01 17.97 7.87
N LEU A 422 22.47 16.80 8.23
CA LEU A 422 23.20 15.79 9.01
C LEU A 422 24.36 15.19 8.20
N ILE A 423 24.15 14.91 6.92
CA ILE A 423 25.23 14.39 6.05
C ILE A 423 26.36 15.40 5.90
N LEU A 424 26.04 16.69 5.72
CA LEU A 424 27.06 17.75 5.67
C LEU A 424 27.85 17.85 6.98
N GLU A 425 27.17 17.75 8.13
CA GLU A 425 27.81 17.69 9.44
C GLU A 425 28.75 16.48 9.58
N PHE A 426 28.33 15.30 9.10
CA PHE A 426 29.18 14.09 9.12
C PHE A 426 30.41 14.21 8.22
N GLN A 427 30.34 15.05 7.17
CA GLN A 427 31.46 15.42 6.31
C GLN A 427 32.35 16.53 6.91
N GLY A 428 32.08 17.00 8.14
CA GLY A 428 32.87 18.03 8.81
C GLY A 428 32.46 19.47 8.50
N HIS A 429 31.35 19.69 7.79
CA HIS A 429 30.81 21.04 7.59
C HIS A 429 30.14 21.56 8.87
N ALA A 430 30.10 22.89 9.02
CA ALA A 430 29.43 23.51 10.17
C ALA A 430 27.93 23.12 10.21
N PRO A 431 27.37 22.79 11.38
CA PRO A 431 25.97 22.40 11.50
C PRO A 431 25.06 23.55 11.05
N SER A 432 24.16 23.26 10.11
CA SER A 432 23.14 24.22 9.68
C SER A 432 21.99 24.26 10.69
N THR A 433 21.81 25.40 11.34
CA THR A 433 20.74 25.62 12.34
C THR A 433 19.36 25.90 11.72
N HIS A 434 19.24 25.90 10.38
CA HIS A 434 17.98 26.21 9.68
C HIS A 434 17.69 25.20 8.56
N ALA A 435 17.33 23.96 8.93
CA ALA A 435 16.73 23.02 8.00
C ALA A 435 15.28 23.43 7.68
N ILE A 436 15.09 24.15 6.58
CA ILE A 436 13.76 24.55 6.07
C ILE A 436 13.28 23.48 5.08
N TYR A 437 12.02 23.05 5.20
CA TYR A 437 11.39 22.16 4.22
C TYR A 437 11.43 22.77 2.82
N ARG A 438 11.87 21.98 1.83
CA ARG A 438 11.81 22.36 0.41
C ARG A 438 10.89 21.41 -0.35
N PRO A 439 9.78 21.91 -0.94
CA PRO A 439 8.88 21.08 -1.74
C PRO A 439 9.57 20.53 -3.01
N ASP A 440 10.55 21.26 -3.55
CA ASP A 440 11.33 20.89 -4.75
C ASP A 440 12.53 19.98 -4.45
N SER A 441 12.58 19.33 -3.28
CA SER A 441 13.63 18.36 -2.94
C SER A 441 13.70 17.30 -4.05
N PRO A 442 14.90 17.01 -4.62
CA PRO A 442 15.02 16.09 -5.75
C PRO A 442 14.53 14.70 -5.34
N SER A 443 13.29 14.42 -5.72
CA SER A 443 12.69 13.11 -5.66
C SER A 443 13.11 12.43 -6.95
N SER A 444 14.24 11.70 -6.94
CA SER A 444 14.63 10.87 -8.07
C SER A 444 13.72 9.65 -8.19
N MET A 445 12.44 9.90 -8.49
CA MET A 445 11.51 8.99 -9.15
C MET A 445 10.49 9.79 -9.97
N PRO A 446 10.42 9.60 -11.30
CA PRO A 446 9.18 9.80 -12.02
C PRO A 446 8.15 8.77 -11.51
N GLY A 447 6.92 9.22 -11.26
CA GLY A 447 5.81 8.32 -10.94
C GLY A 447 5.61 7.27 -12.04
N PRO A 448 4.84 6.19 -11.77
CA PRO A 448 4.48 5.24 -12.81
C PRO A 448 3.87 6.01 -13.98
N SER A 449 4.48 5.90 -15.15
CA SER A 449 3.98 6.53 -16.37
C SER A 449 2.52 6.12 -16.55
N SER A 450 1.61 7.09 -16.42
CA SER A 450 0.26 6.98 -16.97
C SER A 450 0.41 7.00 -18.48
N SER A 451 0.76 5.86 -19.05
CA SER A 451 0.55 5.59 -20.47
C SER A 451 -0.95 5.44 -20.67
N ALA A 452 -1.64 6.59 -20.75
CA ALA A 452 -2.91 6.64 -21.44
C ALA A 452 -2.65 6.18 -22.88
N PRO A 453 -3.33 5.14 -23.40
CA PRO A 453 -3.28 4.86 -24.82
C PRO A 453 -3.90 6.05 -25.54
N GLY A 454 -3.07 6.85 -26.20
CA GLY A 454 -3.53 7.88 -27.12
C GLY A 454 -4.38 7.23 -28.22
N PRO A 455 -5.42 7.91 -28.72
CA PRO A 455 -6.27 7.35 -29.75
C PRO A 455 -5.43 7.09 -30.99
N SER A 456 -5.35 5.81 -31.39
CA SER A 456 -4.84 5.40 -32.68
C SER A 456 -5.68 6.07 -33.77
N SER A 457 -5.16 7.14 -34.35
CA SER A 457 -5.68 7.69 -35.59
C SER A 457 -5.27 6.76 -36.71
N SER A 458 -6.20 5.88 -37.09
CA SER A 458 -6.20 5.21 -38.38
C SER A 458 -6.41 6.25 -39.47
N SER A 459 -5.33 6.74 -40.07
CA SER A 459 -5.39 7.46 -41.34
C SER A 459 -5.58 6.43 -42.45
N ALA A 460 -6.82 6.32 -42.92
CA ALA A 460 -7.12 5.81 -44.25
C ALA A 460 -6.70 6.87 -45.28
N ASN A 461 -5.73 6.51 -46.13
CA ASN A 461 -5.71 6.74 -47.57
C ASN A 461 -4.51 6.02 -48.19
#